data_AF-A0A2J4QFJ0-F1
#
_entry.id   AF-A0A2J4QFJ0-F1
#
_cell.length_a   1.000
_cell.length_b   1.000
_cell.length_c   1.000
_cell.angle_alpha   90.00
_cell.angle_beta   90.00
_cell.angle_gamma   90.00
#
_symmetry.space_group_name_H-M   'P 1'
#
loop_
_entity.id
_entity.type
_entity.pdbx_description
1 polymer ?
#
loop_
_entity_poly.entity_id
_entity_poly.type
_entity_poly.pdbx_seq_one_letter_code
_entity_poly.pdbx_strand_id
1 'polypeptide(L)' 'MEEVARMAWIARAINPQLKPIDSWLMDKHFMRKHGPDAYYGQK' A
#
# COMPACT_ATOMS: atom_id res chain seq x y z
N MET A 1 2.22 3.99 10.46
CA MET A 1 3.52 3.52 9.92
C MET A 1 3.99 2.26 10.63
N GLU A 2 3.91 2.20 11.96
CA GLU A 2 4.34 1.03 12.77
C GLU A 2 3.67 -0.28 12.36
N GLU A 3 2.35 -0.30 12.16
CA GLU A 3 1.64 -1.51 11.73
C GLU A 3 2.10 -2.03 10.36
N VAL A 4 2.38 -1.14 9.41
CA VAL A 4 2.85 -1.51 8.07
C VAL A 4 4.27 -2.08 8.15
N ALA A 5 5.13 -1.52 9.00
CA ALA A 5 6.47 -2.03 9.24
C ALA A 5 6.44 -3.44 9.88
N ARG A 6 5.57 -3.65 10.88
CA ARG A 6 5.40 -4.96 11.53
C ARG A 6 4.92 -6.02 10.53
N MET A 7 3.94 -5.70 9.70
CA MET A 7 3.45 -6.60 8.66
C MET A 7 4.52 -6.91 7.62
N ALA A 8 5.29 -5.91 7.18
CA ALA A 8 6.37 -6.11 6.22
C ALA A 8 7.48 -7.02 6.77
N TRP A 9 7.85 -6.86 8.05
CA TRP A 9 8.82 -7.71 8.73
C TRP A 9 8.37 -9.17 8.75
N ILE A 10 7.13 -9.43 9.20
CA ILE A 10 6.57 -10.78 9.26
C ILE A 10 6.48 -11.40 7.86
N ALA A 11 6.01 -10.64 6.86
CA ALA A 11 5.87 -11.13 5.49
C ALA A 11 7.22 -11.56 4.88
N ARG A 12 8.30 -10.80 5.16
CA ARG A 12 9.67 -11.13 4.72
C ARG A 12 10.25 -12.33 5.44
N ALA A 13 9.93 -12.50 6.73
CA ALA A 13 10.34 -13.68 7.48
C ALA A 13 9.69 -14.97 6.92
N ILE A 14 8.45 -14.89 6.46
CA ILE A 14 7.72 -16.01 5.85
C ILE A 14 8.20 -16.28 4.42
N ASN A 15 8.37 -15.24 3.61
CA ASN A 15 8.84 -15.34 2.23
C ASN A 15 10.01 -14.37 1.98
N PRO A 16 11.26 -14.86 2.04
CA PRO A 16 12.43 -14.02 1.75
C PRO A 16 12.44 -13.44 0.34
N GLN A 17 11.83 -14.14 -0.63
CA GLN A 17 11.76 -13.73 -2.04
C GLN A 17 10.57 -12.80 -2.35
N LEU A 18 9.86 -12.32 -1.33
CA LEU A 18 8.72 -11.42 -1.51
C LEU A 18 9.10 -10.22 -2.40
N LYS A 19 8.32 -9.99 -3.44
CA LYS A 19 8.50 -8.85 -4.34
C LYS A 19 7.58 -7.69 -3.91
N PRO A 20 7.93 -6.44 -4.23
CA PRO A 20 7.02 -5.32 -4.06
C PRO A 20 5.71 -5.56 -4.80
N ILE A 21 4.64 -4.91 -4.33
CA ILE A 21 3.37 -4.85 -5.05
C ILE A 21 3.56 -4.11 -6.38
N ASP A 22 2.75 -4.45 -7.38
CA ASP A 22 2.77 -3.75 -8.67
C ASP A 22 2.55 -2.25 -8.50
N SER A 23 3.37 -1.44 -9.15
CA SER A 23 3.33 0.03 -9.05
C SER A 23 1.97 0.59 -9.45
N TRP A 24 1.34 0.05 -10.49
CA TRP A 24 -0.01 0.47 -10.90
C TRP A 24 -1.05 0.31 -9.79
N LEU A 25 -0.97 -0.79 -9.02
CA LEU A 25 -1.91 -1.04 -7.93
C LEU A 25 -1.65 -0.11 -6.75
N MET A 26 -0.37 0.14 -6.44
CA MET A 26 0.03 1.13 -5.44
C MET A 26 -0.50 2.53 -5.78
N ASP A 27 -0.29 2.99 -7.02
CA ASP A 27 -0.72 4.30 -7.50
C ASP A 27 -2.24 4.41 -7.48
N LYS A 28 -2.95 3.37 -7.94
CA LYS A 28 -4.42 3.30 -7.89
C LYS A 28 -4.94 3.48 -6.46
N HIS A 29 -4.33 2.82 -5.47
CA HIS A 29 -4.74 2.93 -4.07
C HIS A 29 -4.43 4.30 -3.46
N PHE A 30 -3.30 4.89 -3.82
CA PHE A 30 -2.94 6.24 -3.39
C PHE A 30 -3.90 7.29 -3.95
N MET A 31 -4.11 7.27 -5.27
CA MET A 31 -4.99 8.20 -5.98
C MET A 31 -6.45 8.09 -5.55
N ARG A 32 -6.89 6.93 -5.05
CA ARG A 32 -8.24 6.78 -4.49
C ARG A 32 -8.54 7.76 -3.34
N LYS A 33 -7.53 8.14 -2.55
CA LYS A 33 -7.68 9.08 -1.43
C LYS A 33 -7.11 10.46 -1.71
N HIS A 34 -6.16 10.57 -2.63
CA HIS A 34 -5.36 11.78 -2.84
C HIS A 34 -5.35 12.29 -4.29
N GLY A 35 -6.10 11.64 -5.18
CA GLY A 35 -6.24 12.04 -6.57
C GLY A 35 -7.30 13.13 -6.76
N PRO A 36 -7.35 13.77 -7.95
CA PRO A 36 -8.32 14.81 -8.27
C PRO A 36 -9.79 14.34 -8.11
N ASP A 37 -10.08 13.08 -8.42
CA ASP A 37 -11.40 12.45 -8.31
C ASP A 37 -11.54 11.58 -7.04
N ALA A 38 -10.79 11.88 -5.97
CA ALA A 38 -10.83 11.10 -4.74
C ALA A 38 -12.21 11.20 -4.06
N TYR A 39 -12.97 10.10 -4.10
CA TYR A 39 -14.32 10.01 -3.50
C TYR A 39 -14.30 9.65 -2.01
N TYR A 40 -13.12 9.33 -1.45
CA TYR A 40 -12.97 8.97 -0.05
C TYR A 40 -12.40 10.16 0.74
N GLY A 41 -13.28 10.88 1.45
CA GLY A 41 -12.92 12.07 2.23
C GLY A 41 -13.37 13.41 1.64
N GLN A 42 -14.02 13.42 0.47
CA GLN A 42 -14.75 14.60 -0.02
C GLN A 42 -15.99 14.83 0.86
N LYS A 43 -15.91 15.82 1.73
CA LYS A 43 -17.06 16.64 2.14
C LYS A 43 -16.99 17.94 1.38
#